data_AF-F2UI05-F1
#
_entry.id   AF-F2UI05-F1
#
_cell.length_a   1.000
_cell.length_b   1.000
_cell.length_c   1.000
_cell.angle_alpha   90.00
_cell.angle_beta   90.00
_cell.angle_gamma   90.00
#
_symmetry.space_group_name_H-M   'P 1'
#
loop_
_entity.id
_entity.type
_entity.pdbx_description
1 polymer ?
#
loop_
_entity_poly.entity_id
_entity_poly.type
_entity_poly.pdbx_seq_one_letter_code
_entity_poly.pdbx_strand_id
1 'polypeptide(L)'
;MWRDAVLVLVAVKVLLLPQVDTLALVCGMLAFYMLVHMYMSKATLLSLPTFAAATVVAIATATYMHSTDQLTACWGYGLFAAVVVAFRFDTHRHWRKFHNTRRKLMVSTWRSTAEGSIYGFTEVDATRLMPFLKEQSDKSGTKITITHAVIKAIGLVLKKTPEVNGRLVFGRYYPADTADVSCLVAMQGKEGFDLGLTKVPDADLKPLPDVAKCLRRNAGSLRGGKDHYHEARKPLLSWVPAFLLEPLVVITGWLAALGITIRSIGVQGHPFGTAIITSVGMLGLDMCFVPHPPFARVPLLAMVGKLQDKPCIDKATGGVVSRPFIPVTFTVDHRFLDGQQGAVMAEHFKQILEDPQTHMA
;
A
#
# COMPACT_ATOMS: atom_id res chain seq x y z
N MET A 1 -2.38 -13.40 24.77
CA MET A 1 -2.00 -14.32 23.67
C MET A 1 -2.61 -15.71 23.83
N TRP A 2 -2.27 -16.50 24.85
CA TRP A 2 -2.85 -17.85 25.00
C TRP A 2 -4.33 -17.86 25.44
N ARG A 3 -4.76 -16.96 26.34
CA ARG A 3 -6.18 -16.80 26.71
C ARG A 3 -7.07 -16.47 25.51
N ASP A 4 -6.57 -15.63 24.61
CA ASP A 4 -7.35 -15.12 23.47
C ASP A 4 -7.50 -16.18 22.37
N ALA A 5 -6.46 -16.99 22.15
CA ALA A 5 -6.53 -18.14 21.24
C ALA A 5 -7.49 -19.23 21.74
N VAL A 6 -7.51 -19.48 23.06
CA VAL A 6 -8.45 -20.42 23.70
C VAL A 6 -9.89 -19.91 23.58
N LEU A 7 -10.13 -18.61 23.75
CA LEU A 7 -11.45 -17.99 23.58
C LEU A 7 -11.97 -18.11 22.14
N VAL A 8 -11.12 -17.93 21.13
CA VAL A 8 -11.49 -18.12 19.71
C VAL A 8 -11.82 -19.58 19.42
N LEU A 9 -11.05 -20.52 19.96
CA LEU A 9 -11.31 -21.97 19.81
C LEU A 9 -12.63 -22.38 20.48
N VAL A 10 -12.94 -21.82 21.65
CA VAL A 10 -14.23 -22.03 22.35
C VAL A 10 -15.39 -21.42 21.54
N ALA A 11 -15.21 -20.25 20.94
CA ALA A 11 -16.23 -19.62 20.10
C ALA A 11 -16.52 -20.40 18.80
N VAL A 12 -15.48 -20.95 18.15
CA VAL A 12 -15.63 -21.82 16.97
C VAL A 12 -16.41 -23.09 17.31
N LYS A 13 -16.20 -23.69 18.48
CA LYS A 13 -16.98 -24.83 18.97
C LYS A 13 -18.46 -24.50 19.11
N VAL A 14 -18.79 -23.39 19.80
CA VAL A 14 -20.18 -23.00 20.09
C VAL A 14 -20.98 -22.74 18.80
N LEU A 15 -20.33 -22.23 17.75
CA LEU A 15 -20.99 -21.89 16.49
C LEU A 15 -21.03 -23.01 15.45
N LEU A 16 -20.01 -23.89 15.40
CA LEU A 16 -19.85 -24.83 14.27
C LEU A 16 -19.86 -26.32 14.67
N LEU A 17 -19.54 -26.68 15.92
CA LEU A 17 -19.36 -28.08 16.35
C LEU A 17 -19.85 -28.32 17.79
N PRO A 18 -21.15 -28.16 18.08
CA PRO A 18 -21.69 -28.21 19.45
C PRO A 18 -21.58 -29.59 20.13
N GLN A 19 -21.44 -30.67 19.36
CA GLN A 19 -21.43 -32.06 19.87
C GLN A 19 -20.02 -32.62 20.18
N VAL A 20 -18.95 -31.83 19.99
CA VAL A 20 -17.56 -32.30 20.15
C VAL A 20 -17.01 -31.98 21.54
N ASP A 21 -16.31 -32.93 22.16
CA ASP A 21 -15.63 -32.69 23.44
C ASP A 21 -14.50 -31.66 23.27
N THR A 22 -14.60 -30.57 24.02
CA THR A 22 -13.73 -29.38 23.89
C THR A 22 -12.33 -29.66 24.36
N LEU A 23 -12.21 -30.49 25.40
CA LEU A 23 -10.93 -30.78 26.03
C LEU A 23 -10.09 -31.63 25.08
N ALA A 24 -10.69 -32.68 24.51
CA ALA A 24 -10.08 -33.51 23.48
C ALA A 24 -9.71 -32.65 22.25
N LEU A 25 -10.62 -31.81 21.76
CA LEU A 25 -10.36 -30.93 20.61
C LEU A 25 -9.11 -30.06 20.82
N VAL A 26 -9.08 -29.32 21.92
CA VAL A 26 -8.00 -28.38 22.25
C VAL A 26 -6.70 -29.11 22.53
N CYS A 27 -6.72 -30.22 23.27
CA CYS A 27 -5.52 -31.01 23.56
C CYS A 27 -4.87 -31.59 22.29
N GLY A 28 -5.67 -32.14 21.37
CA GLY A 28 -5.16 -32.64 20.09
C GLY A 28 -4.57 -31.54 19.20
N MET A 29 -5.22 -30.37 19.13
CA MET A 29 -4.74 -29.23 18.36
C MET A 29 -3.42 -28.68 18.91
N LEU A 30 -3.31 -28.58 20.24
CA LEU A 30 -2.09 -28.10 20.89
C LEU A 30 -0.93 -29.09 20.76
N ALA A 31 -1.20 -30.38 20.91
CA ALA A 31 -0.21 -31.43 20.72
C ALA A 31 0.31 -31.46 19.28
N PHE A 32 -0.58 -31.38 18.30
CA PHE A 32 -0.20 -31.31 16.89
C PHE A 32 0.59 -30.04 16.55
N TYR A 33 0.17 -28.88 17.07
CA TYR A 33 0.92 -27.62 16.92
C TYR A 33 2.34 -27.76 17.50
N MET A 34 2.50 -28.38 18.67
CA MET A 34 3.81 -28.63 19.27
C MET A 34 4.67 -29.56 18.41
N LEU A 35 4.11 -30.63 17.83
CA LEU A 35 4.82 -31.53 16.92
C LEU A 35 5.35 -30.81 15.68
N VAL A 36 4.48 -30.03 15.02
CA VAL A 36 4.86 -29.26 13.83
C VAL A 36 5.91 -28.20 14.16
N HIS A 37 5.74 -27.48 15.28
CA HIS A 37 6.69 -26.48 15.73
C HIS A 37 8.09 -27.05 15.96
N MET A 38 8.16 -28.27 16.48
CA MET A 38 9.38 -28.92 16.91
C MET A 38 10.09 -29.70 15.81
N TYR A 39 9.35 -30.37 14.91
CA TYR A 39 9.91 -30.95 13.67
C TYR A 39 10.57 -29.88 12.79
N MET A 40 10.07 -28.65 12.85
CA MET A 40 10.51 -27.54 12.01
C MET A 40 11.51 -26.58 12.68
N SER A 41 11.75 -26.70 13.99
CA SER A 41 12.84 -25.99 14.68
C SER A 41 14.16 -26.74 14.40
N LYS A 42 15.32 -26.08 14.55
CA LYS A 42 16.61 -26.80 14.49
C LYS A 42 16.62 -27.76 15.67
N ALA A 43 16.35 -29.04 15.43
CA ALA A 43 16.24 -30.06 16.46
C ALA A 43 17.48 -30.03 17.36
N THR A 44 17.30 -29.61 18.62
CA THR A 44 18.27 -29.81 19.69
C THR A 44 17.82 -31.01 20.52
N LEU A 45 18.75 -31.78 21.07
CA LEU A 45 18.49 -33.01 21.85
C LEU A 45 17.45 -32.83 22.98
N LEU A 46 17.26 -31.60 23.49
CA LEU A 46 16.24 -31.24 24.48
C LEU A 46 14.79 -31.28 23.97
N SER A 47 14.53 -31.40 22.66
CA SER A 47 13.18 -31.40 22.08
C SER A 47 12.57 -32.80 21.86
N LEU A 48 13.33 -33.88 22.10
CA LEU A 48 12.84 -35.26 21.93
C LEU A 48 11.74 -35.69 22.93
N PRO A 49 11.85 -35.38 24.24
CA PRO A 49 10.83 -35.78 25.22
C PRO A 49 9.49 -35.07 24.99
N THR A 50 9.55 -33.78 24.63
CA THR A 50 8.39 -32.99 24.25
C THR A 50 7.75 -33.51 22.96
N PHE A 51 8.54 -34.04 22.02
CA PHE A 51 8.04 -34.67 20.79
C PHE A 51 7.31 -35.98 21.06
N ALA A 52 7.86 -36.83 21.92
CA ALA A 52 7.18 -38.05 22.35
C ALA A 52 5.85 -37.72 23.05
N ALA A 53 5.85 -36.77 24.00
CA ALA A 53 4.64 -36.38 24.73
C ALA A 53 3.55 -35.81 23.80
N ALA A 54 3.91 -34.91 22.88
CA ALA A 54 2.96 -34.35 21.93
C ALA A 54 2.42 -35.39 20.94
N THR A 55 3.24 -36.38 20.53
CA THR A 55 2.80 -37.49 19.66
C THR A 55 1.79 -38.37 20.38
N VAL A 56 2.07 -38.71 21.64
CA VAL A 56 1.16 -39.51 22.48
C VAL A 56 -0.18 -38.82 22.68
N VAL A 57 -0.19 -37.51 22.98
CA VAL A 57 -1.43 -36.76 23.15
C VAL A 57 -2.22 -36.66 21.85
N ALA A 58 -1.56 -36.46 20.71
CA ALA A 58 -2.22 -36.41 19.40
C ALA A 58 -2.85 -37.77 19.04
N ILE A 59 -2.12 -38.88 19.25
CA ILE A 59 -2.62 -40.24 19.00
C ILE A 59 -3.78 -40.57 19.95
N ALA A 60 -3.63 -40.33 21.26
CA ALA A 60 -4.68 -40.61 22.24
C ALA A 60 -5.98 -39.84 21.93
N THR A 61 -5.85 -38.59 21.51
CA THR A 61 -6.98 -37.76 21.10
C THR A 61 -7.63 -38.27 19.81
N ALA A 62 -6.84 -38.66 18.81
CA ALA A 62 -7.35 -39.22 17.56
C ALA A 62 -8.07 -40.56 17.80
N THR A 63 -7.53 -41.43 18.67
CA THR A 63 -8.17 -42.70 19.05
C THR A 63 -9.49 -42.47 19.78
N TYR A 64 -9.55 -41.51 20.71
CA TYR A 64 -10.77 -41.14 21.42
C TYR A 64 -11.86 -40.61 20.47
N MET A 65 -11.49 -39.77 19.50
CA MET A 65 -12.44 -39.24 18.51
C MET A 65 -12.90 -40.27 17.48
N HIS A 66 -12.03 -41.21 17.10
CA HIS A 66 -12.41 -42.34 16.27
C HIS A 66 -13.41 -43.26 16.98
N SER A 67 -13.23 -43.51 18.29
CA SER A 67 -14.16 -44.33 19.08
C SER A 67 -15.55 -43.70 19.32
N THR A 68 -15.71 -42.40 19.04
CA THR A 68 -16.96 -41.65 19.24
C THR A 68 -17.66 -41.30 17.92
N ASP A 69 -17.21 -41.90 16.80
CA ASP A 69 -17.74 -41.68 15.43
C ASP A 69 -17.72 -40.20 14.99
N GLN A 70 -16.83 -39.40 15.57
CA GLN A 70 -16.67 -37.97 15.26
C GLN A 70 -15.75 -37.76 14.06
N LEU A 71 -16.06 -38.40 12.93
CA LEU A 71 -15.31 -38.27 11.67
C LEU A 71 -15.14 -36.81 11.23
N THR A 72 -16.14 -35.96 11.46
CA THR A 72 -16.08 -34.50 11.22
C THR A 72 -14.98 -33.81 12.03
N ALA A 73 -14.67 -34.27 13.23
CA ALA A 73 -13.57 -33.75 14.04
C ALA A 73 -12.20 -34.17 13.48
N CYS A 74 -12.06 -35.39 12.95
CA CYS A 74 -10.85 -35.83 12.25
C CYS A 74 -10.53 -34.98 11.02
N TRP A 75 -11.54 -34.61 10.21
CA TRP A 75 -11.38 -33.66 9.11
C TRP A 75 -10.99 -32.26 9.62
N GLY A 76 -11.58 -31.82 10.74
CA GLY A 76 -11.20 -30.57 11.43
C GLY A 76 -9.73 -30.53 11.86
N TYR A 77 -9.18 -31.65 12.36
CA TYR A 77 -7.76 -31.76 12.69
C TYR A 77 -6.86 -31.79 11.46
N GLY A 78 -7.24 -32.55 10.42
CA GLY A 78 -6.48 -32.59 9.17
C GLY A 78 -6.39 -31.20 8.53
N LEU A 79 -7.50 -30.45 8.54
CA LEU A 79 -7.55 -29.07 8.06
C LEU A 79 -6.72 -28.12 8.95
N PHE A 80 -6.87 -28.21 10.28
CA PHE A 80 -6.09 -27.40 11.22
C PHE A 80 -4.58 -27.68 11.09
N ALA A 81 -4.21 -28.95 10.96
CA ALA A 81 -2.85 -29.40 10.72
C ALA A 81 -2.29 -28.82 9.42
N ALA A 82 -3.03 -28.94 8.32
CA ALA A 82 -2.67 -28.38 7.02
C ALA A 82 -2.50 -26.86 7.10
N VAL A 83 -3.40 -26.16 7.78
CA VAL A 83 -3.33 -24.69 7.99
C VAL A 83 -2.11 -24.31 8.83
N VAL A 84 -1.82 -25.01 9.94
CA VAL A 84 -0.66 -24.74 10.79
C VAL A 84 0.66 -25.01 10.04
N VAL A 85 0.72 -26.11 9.28
CA VAL A 85 1.88 -26.44 8.44
C VAL A 85 2.07 -25.38 7.34
N ALA A 86 1.00 -25.00 6.62
CA ALA A 86 1.04 -23.93 5.62
C ALA A 86 1.46 -22.58 6.24
N PHE A 87 0.90 -22.22 7.40
CA PHE A 87 1.25 -21.03 8.17
C PHE A 87 2.74 -21.03 8.54
N ARG A 88 3.29 -22.17 8.97
CA ARG A 88 4.69 -22.27 9.41
C ARG A 88 5.68 -22.31 8.24
N PHE A 89 5.35 -22.99 7.13
CA PHE A 89 6.11 -22.95 5.89
C PHE A 89 6.18 -21.52 5.33
N ASP A 90 5.05 -20.80 5.39
CA ASP A 90 4.95 -19.41 4.95
C ASP A 90 5.53 -18.39 5.96
N THR A 91 5.77 -18.72 7.22
CA THR A 91 6.33 -17.73 8.18
C THR A 91 7.81 -17.95 8.50
N HIS A 92 8.34 -19.18 8.41
CA HIS A 92 9.63 -19.50 9.03
C HIS A 92 10.79 -19.84 8.07
N ARG A 93 10.54 -20.43 6.89
CA ARG A 93 11.63 -20.88 5.99
C ARG A 93 11.86 -20.02 4.74
N HIS A 94 10.81 -19.48 4.11
CA HIS A 94 10.97 -18.73 2.84
C HIS A 94 11.28 -17.24 3.00
N TRP A 95 10.77 -16.57 4.03
CA TRP A 95 10.69 -15.10 4.02
C TRP A 95 11.88 -14.38 4.69
N ARG A 96 12.55 -15.02 5.67
CA ARG A 96 13.61 -14.38 6.49
C ARG A 96 14.87 -13.96 5.72
N LYS A 97 15.15 -14.56 4.56
CA LYS A 97 16.44 -14.36 3.88
C LYS A 97 16.38 -13.29 2.77
N PHE A 98 15.21 -12.95 2.24
CA PHE A 98 15.09 -12.12 1.03
C PHE A 98 13.93 -11.11 1.01
N HIS A 99 13.04 -11.07 2.00
CA HIS A 99 11.78 -10.34 1.88
C HIS A 99 11.44 -9.53 3.14
N ASN A 100 11.45 -8.20 3.02
CA ASN A 100 10.89 -7.29 4.03
C ASN A 100 9.34 -7.34 4.02
N THR A 101 8.69 -6.77 5.04
CA THR A 101 7.21 -6.77 5.18
C THR A 101 6.50 -6.25 3.92
N ARG A 102 7.04 -5.20 3.29
CA ARG A 102 6.53 -4.66 2.03
C ARG A 102 6.57 -5.68 0.90
N ARG A 103 7.67 -6.43 0.74
CA ARG A 103 7.79 -7.46 -0.30
C ARG A 103 6.81 -8.60 -0.08
N LYS A 104 6.56 -9.01 1.17
CA LYS A 104 5.51 -9.97 1.52
C LYS A 104 4.13 -9.49 1.09
N LEU A 105 3.82 -8.22 1.37
CA LEU A 105 2.58 -7.60 0.90
C LEU A 105 2.45 -7.64 -0.63
N MET A 106 3.50 -7.26 -1.38
CA MET A 106 3.45 -7.26 -2.85
C MET A 106 3.28 -8.68 -3.43
N VAL A 107 3.99 -9.68 -2.91
CA VAL A 107 3.88 -11.07 -3.36
C VAL A 107 2.51 -11.66 -3.03
N SER A 108 1.94 -11.31 -1.86
CA SER A 108 0.60 -11.77 -1.49
C SER A 108 -0.49 -11.29 -2.45
N THR A 109 -0.26 -10.15 -3.11
CA THR A 109 -1.18 -9.59 -4.10
C THR A 109 -0.85 -9.99 -5.55
N TRP A 110 -0.01 -11.02 -5.76
CA TRP A 110 0.37 -11.49 -7.10
C TRP A 110 -0.78 -12.23 -7.78
N ARG A 111 -1.63 -11.49 -8.50
CA ARG A 111 -2.74 -11.98 -9.31
C ARG A 111 -2.96 -11.09 -10.53
N SER A 112 -3.86 -11.49 -11.41
CA SER A 112 -4.31 -10.64 -12.52
C SER A 112 -4.84 -9.31 -11.99
N THR A 113 -4.42 -8.21 -12.62
CA THR A 113 -4.90 -6.87 -12.29
C THR A 113 -6.37 -6.73 -12.66
N ALA A 114 -7.19 -6.24 -11.75
CA ALA A 114 -8.63 -6.01 -11.95
C ALA A 114 -8.97 -4.54 -12.32
N GLU A 115 -7.94 -3.73 -12.59
CA GLU A 115 -8.05 -2.31 -12.89
C GLU A 115 -7.96 -2.10 -14.40
N GLY A 116 -8.85 -1.28 -14.95
CA GLY A 116 -8.81 -0.90 -16.36
C GLY A 116 -7.82 0.25 -16.56
N SER A 117 -6.52 0.01 -16.46
CA SER A 117 -5.54 1.11 -16.50
C SER A 117 -5.34 1.68 -17.91
N ILE A 118 -5.44 3.00 -18.04
CA ILE A 118 -4.95 3.80 -19.17
C ILE A 118 -3.59 4.38 -18.78
N TYR A 119 -2.63 4.32 -19.69
CA TYR A 119 -1.32 4.94 -19.53
C TYR A 119 -1.22 6.19 -20.40
N GLY A 120 -0.85 7.31 -19.79
CA GLY A 120 -0.65 8.59 -20.44
C GLY A 120 0.76 9.11 -20.22
N PHE A 121 1.27 9.87 -21.18
CA PHE A 121 2.59 10.49 -21.10
C PHE A 121 2.50 11.93 -21.60
N THR A 122 3.13 12.85 -20.87
CA THR A 122 3.29 14.23 -21.30
C THR A 122 4.67 14.74 -20.93
N GLU A 123 5.14 15.72 -21.70
CA GLU A 123 6.34 16.48 -21.39
C GLU A 123 5.94 17.92 -21.08
N VAL A 124 6.46 18.44 -19.98
CA VAL A 124 6.20 19.79 -19.51
C VAL A 124 7.45 20.64 -19.75
N ASP A 125 7.32 21.75 -20.47
CA ASP A 125 8.40 22.74 -20.60
C ASP A 125 8.61 23.44 -19.25
N ALA A 126 9.76 23.18 -18.63
CA ALA A 126 10.10 23.68 -17.31
C ALA A 126 10.82 25.04 -17.34
N THR A 127 10.93 25.69 -18.51
CA THR A 127 11.67 26.95 -18.69
C THR A 127 11.20 28.03 -17.72
N ARG A 128 9.88 28.17 -17.51
CA ARG A 128 9.29 29.12 -16.56
C ARG A 128 9.16 28.55 -15.16
N LEU A 129 8.97 27.23 -15.05
CA LEU A 129 8.81 26.54 -13.78
C LEU A 129 10.06 26.63 -12.90
N MET A 130 11.24 26.36 -13.46
CA MET A 130 12.47 26.28 -12.66
C MET A 130 12.83 27.61 -11.96
N PRO A 131 12.82 28.77 -12.65
CA PRO A 131 13.00 30.07 -11.99
C PRO A 131 11.92 30.38 -10.95
N PHE A 132 10.64 30.10 -11.27
CA PHE A 132 9.53 30.33 -10.34
C PHE A 132 9.69 29.54 -9.04
N LEU A 133 10.04 28.24 -9.12
CA LEU A 133 10.24 27.42 -7.92
C LEU A 133 11.43 27.91 -7.08
N LYS A 134 12.48 28.43 -7.73
CA LYS A 134 13.62 29.03 -7.04
C LYS A 134 13.19 30.30 -6.30
N GLU A 135 12.50 31.21 -6.98
CA GLU A 135 12.00 32.45 -6.39
C GLU A 135 11.08 32.18 -5.19
N GLN A 136 10.13 31.25 -5.33
CA GLN A 136 9.24 30.85 -4.23
C GLN A 136 10.01 30.19 -3.08
N SER A 137 11.08 29.45 -3.38
CA SER A 137 11.96 28.87 -2.35
C SER A 137 12.68 29.95 -1.56
N ASP A 138 13.22 30.95 -2.25
CA ASP A 138 13.98 32.06 -1.67
C ASP A 138 13.07 32.95 -0.82
N LYS A 139 11.87 33.30 -1.32
CA LYS A 139 10.86 34.09 -0.61
C LYS A 139 10.35 33.42 0.67
N SER A 140 10.14 32.10 0.63
CA SER A 140 9.53 31.37 1.74
C SER A 140 10.52 30.75 2.72
N GLY A 141 11.83 30.79 2.41
CA GLY A 141 12.88 30.10 3.17
C GLY A 141 12.74 28.56 3.15
N THR A 142 11.86 28.01 2.31
CA THR A 142 11.59 26.57 2.23
C THR A 142 11.98 26.06 0.85
N LYS A 143 12.90 25.08 0.76
CA LYS A 143 13.20 24.43 -0.52
C LYS A 143 11.96 23.80 -1.16
N ILE A 144 11.48 24.39 -2.24
CA ILE A 144 10.40 23.91 -3.11
C ILE A 144 11.04 23.15 -4.29
N THR A 145 10.33 22.16 -4.82
CA THR A 145 10.84 21.23 -5.85
C THR A 145 9.74 20.96 -6.86
N ILE A 146 10.11 20.35 -8.00
CA ILE A 146 9.18 19.93 -9.05
C ILE A 146 8.05 19.07 -8.46
N THR A 147 8.36 18.14 -7.56
CA THR A 147 7.34 17.29 -6.91
C THR A 147 6.28 18.09 -6.17
N HIS A 148 6.65 19.18 -5.50
CA HIS A 148 5.68 20.06 -4.82
C HIS A 148 4.77 20.78 -5.82
N ALA A 149 5.35 21.25 -6.94
CA ALA A 149 4.58 21.88 -8.02
C ALA A 149 3.62 20.89 -8.67
N VAL A 150 4.05 19.64 -8.90
CA VAL A 150 3.19 18.57 -9.45
C VAL A 150 2.06 18.20 -8.48
N ILE A 151 2.33 18.15 -7.17
CA ILE A 151 1.28 17.95 -6.14
C ILE A 151 0.23 19.07 -6.24
N LYS A 152 0.66 20.33 -6.26
CA LYS A 152 -0.24 21.49 -6.38
C LYS A 152 -1.02 21.47 -7.69
N ALA A 153 -0.35 21.18 -8.82
CA ALA A 153 -0.96 21.08 -10.13
C ALA A 153 -2.05 20.01 -10.18
N ILE A 154 -1.76 18.81 -9.67
CA ILE A 154 -2.76 17.73 -9.60
C ILE A 154 -3.93 18.11 -8.71
N GLY A 155 -3.69 18.76 -7.56
CA GLY A 155 -4.78 19.28 -6.73
C GLY A 155 -5.72 20.22 -7.52
N LEU A 156 -5.14 21.21 -8.20
CA LEU A 156 -5.89 22.17 -9.03
C LEU A 156 -6.66 21.48 -10.18
N VAL A 157 -6.04 20.47 -10.80
CA VAL A 157 -6.66 19.69 -11.88
C VAL A 157 -7.83 18.86 -11.36
N LEU A 158 -7.67 18.17 -10.22
CA LEU A 158 -8.74 17.39 -9.58
C LEU A 158 -9.95 18.27 -9.24
N LYS A 159 -9.72 19.52 -8.83
CA LYS A 159 -10.82 20.46 -8.57
C LYS A 159 -11.61 20.82 -9.82
N LYS A 160 -10.94 20.88 -10.99
CA LYS A 160 -11.57 21.14 -12.29
C LYS A 160 -12.17 19.91 -12.96
N THR A 161 -11.84 18.71 -12.47
CA THR A 161 -12.25 17.41 -13.04
C THR A 161 -12.91 16.55 -11.96
N PRO A 162 -14.11 16.95 -11.48
CA PRO A 162 -14.77 16.27 -10.38
C PRO A 162 -15.03 14.79 -10.67
N GLU A 163 -15.11 14.36 -11.94
CA GLU A 163 -15.30 12.95 -12.33
C GLU A 163 -14.14 12.05 -11.86
N VAL A 164 -12.91 12.58 -11.84
CA VAL A 164 -11.71 11.85 -11.41
C VAL A 164 -11.46 12.06 -9.91
N ASN A 165 -11.99 13.12 -9.32
CA ASN A 165 -11.83 13.40 -7.90
C ASN A 165 -12.84 12.62 -7.04
N GLY A 166 -12.70 11.30 -6.98
CA GLY A 166 -13.61 10.46 -6.20
C GLY A 166 -13.14 9.03 -6.02
N ARG A 167 -14.08 8.15 -5.68
CA ARG A 167 -13.84 6.75 -5.32
C ARG A 167 -14.93 5.86 -5.88
N LEU A 168 -14.56 4.65 -6.28
CA LEU A 168 -15.50 3.60 -6.64
C LEU A 168 -15.66 2.61 -5.49
N VAL A 169 -16.86 2.55 -4.94
CA VAL A 169 -17.22 1.67 -3.83
C VAL A 169 -18.58 1.04 -4.13
N PHE A 170 -18.68 -0.28 -4.07
CA PHE A 170 -19.89 -1.08 -4.27
C PHE A 170 -20.57 -0.81 -5.62
N GLY A 171 -19.75 -0.62 -6.67
CA GLY A 171 -20.23 -0.32 -8.02
C GLY A 171 -20.80 1.09 -8.18
N ARG A 172 -20.59 1.98 -7.20
CA ARG A 172 -21.04 3.37 -7.23
C ARG A 172 -19.86 4.33 -7.14
N TYR A 173 -20.03 5.47 -7.79
CA TYR A 173 -19.10 6.58 -7.73
C TYR A 173 -19.45 7.51 -6.56
N TYR A 174 -18.44 7.84 -5.76
CA TYR A 174 -18.53 8.78 -4.64
C TYR A 174 -17.53 9.93 -4.89
N PRO A 175 -18.00 11.15 -5.17
CA PRO A 175 -17.11 12.30 -5.31
C PRO A 175 -16.42 12.61 -3.98
N ALA A 176 -15.18 13.10 -4.05
CA ALA A 176 -14.44 13.60 -2.90
C ALA A 176 -14.65 15.12 -2.77
N ASP A 177 -14.90 15.57 -1.54
CA ASP A 177 -15.08 17.00 -1.25
C ASP A 177 -13.75 17.77 -1.31
N THR A 178 -12.63 17.09 -1.05
CA THR A 178 -11.28 17.64 -1.00
C THR A 178 -10.40 17.10 -2.14
N ALA A 179 -9.43 17.90 -2.58
CA ALA A 179 -8.40 17.46 -3.52
C ALA A 179 -7.14 16.97 -2.75
N ASP A 180 -7.28 15.81 -2.12
CA ASP A 180 -6.20 15.18 -1.35
C ASP A 180 -5.22 14.45 -2.27
N VAL A 181 -3.95 14.82 -2.22
CA VAL A 181 -2.90 14.24 -3.07
C VAL A 181 -1.82 13.62 -2.21
N SER A 182 -1.47 12.37 -2.47
CA SER A 182 -0.43 11.66 -1.74
C SER A 182 0.87 11.58 -2.52
N CYS A 183 1.99 11.49 -1.82
CA CYS A 183 3.31 11.34 -2.41
C CYS A 183 4.02 10.13 -1.78
N LEU A 184 4.62 9.30 -2.63
CA LEU A 184 5.52 8.24 -2.19
C LEU A 184 6.88 8.84 -1.79
N VAL A 185 7.37 8.41 -0.63
CA VAL A 185 8.62 8.86 -0.03
C VAL A 185 9.50 7.66 0.20
N ALA A 186 10.68 7.67 -0.42
CA ALA A 186 11.73 6.70 -0.15
C ALA A 186 12.23 6.83 1.30
N MET A 187 12.32 5.68 1.96
CA MET A 187 12.84 5.54 3.32
C MET A 187 13.88 4.44 3.37
N GLN A 188 14.87 4.61 4.25
CA GLN A 188 15.81 3.57 4.58
C GLN A 188 15.37 2.94 5.90
N GLY A 189 14.77 1.77 5.84
CA GLY A 189 14.36 1.00 7.00
C GLY A 189 15.49 0.10 7.53
N LYS A 190 15.27 -0.48 8.72
CA LYS A 190 16.19 -1.47 9.31
C LYS A 190 16.38 -2.73 8.44
N GLU A 191 15.39 -3.04 7.60
CA GLU A 191 15.37 -4.19 6.68
C GLU A 191 15.64 -3.81 5.20
N GLY A 192 16.24 -2.63 4.96
CA GLY A 192 16.57 -2.13 3.62
C GLY A 192 15.65 -1.03 3.11
N PHE A 193 15.54 -0.88 1.79
CA PHE A 193 14.74 0.18 1.16
C PHE A 193 13.24 -0.07 1.36
N ASP A 194 12.54 0.95 1.86
CA ASP A 194 11.10 0.94 2.09
C ASP A 194 10.45 2.19 1.49
N LEU A 195 9.14 2.14 1.25
CA LEU A 195 8.37 3.26 0.71
C LEU A 195 7.25 3.63 1.68
N GLY A 196 7.31 4.86 2.18
CA GLY A 196 6.24 5.48 2.94
C GLY A 196 5.35 6.28 2.00
N LEU A 197 4.08 6.44 2.37
CA LEU A 197 3.17 7.31 1.65
C LEU A 197 2.71 8.42 2.58
N THR A 198 2.74 9.65 2.07
CA THR A 198 2.30 10.82 2.81
C THR A 198 1.24 11.58 2.03
N LYS A 199 0.16 11.96 2.71
CA LYS A 199 -0.94 12.73 2.15
C LYS A 199 -0.75 14.22 2.38
N VAL A 200 -0.97 15.01 1.33
CA VAL A 200 -1.15 16.46 1.37
C VAL A 200 -2.65 16.72 1.16
N PRO A 201 -3.40 17.06 2.23
CA PRO A 201 -4.82 17.37 2.10
C PRO A 201 -5.00 18.71 1.37
N ASP A 202 -6.15 18.90 0.70
CA ASP A 202 -6.54 20.17 0.06
C ASP A 202 -5.39 20.81 -0.74
N ALA A 203 -4.75 20.01 -1.60
CA ALA A 203 -3.56 20.43 -2.33
C ALA A 203 -3.86 21.61 -3.28
N ASP A 204 -5.10 21.73 -3.75
CA ASP A 204 -5.63 22.84 -4.56
C ASP A 204 -5.68 24.17 -3.79
N LEU A 205 -5.98 24.14 -2.49
CA LEU A 205 -6.12 25.35 -1.67
C LEU A 205 -4.79 25.81 -1.05
N LYS A 206 -3.85 24.89 -0.80
CA LYS A 206 -2.60 25.21 -0.11
C LYS A 206 -1.65 26.04 -0.98
N PRO A 207 -1.07 27.14 -0.46
CA PRO A 207 0.05 27.80 -1.12
C PRO A 207 1.22 26.83 -1.34
N LEU A 208 2.00 27.03 -2.40
CA LEU A 208 3.08 26.12 -2.76
C LEU A 208 4.13 25.91 -1.63
N PRO A 209 4.53 26.94 -0.86
CA PRO A 209 5.40 26.74 0.30
C PRO A 209 4.79 25.83 1.38
N ASP A 210 3.47 25.87 1.56
CA ASP A 210 2.77 25.08 2.56
C ASP A 210 2.62 23.62 2.13
N VAL A 211 2.47 23.36 0.82
CA VAL A 211 2.61 22.02 0.25
C VAL A 211 4.00 21.45 0.58
N ALA A 212 5.06 22.24 0.39
CA ALA A 212 6.43 21.81 0.67
C ALA A 212 6.69 21.57 2.17
N LYS A 213 6.21 22.45 3.05
CA LYS A 213 6.29 22.26 4.51
C LYS A 213 5.51 21.03 4.96
N CYS A 214 4.31 20.83 4.43
CA CYS A 214 3.47 19.67 4.74
C CYS A 214 4.16 18.36 4.35
N LEU A 215 4.65 18.27 3.12
CA LEU A 215 5.34 17.08 2.62
C LEU A 215 6.60 16.79 3.42
N ARG A 216 7.43 17.82 3.70
CA ARG A 216 8.66 17.67 4.50
C ARG A 216 8.37 17.18 5.91
N ARG A 217 7.38 17.78 6.58
CA ARG A 217 6.97 17.38 7.95
C ARG A 217 6.56 15.92 7.99
N ASN A 218 5.69 15.51 7.07
CA ASN A 218 5.17 14.16 7.06
C ASN A 218 6.24 13.13 6.63
N ALA A 219 7.08 13.46 5.64
CA ALA A 219 8.23 12.65 5.24
C ALA A 219 9.24 12.49 6.39
N GLY A 220 9.46 13.54 7.19
CA GLY A 220 10.29 13.48 8.40
C GLY A 220 9.71 12.53 9.46
N SER A 221 8.39 12.56 9.66
CA SER A 221 7.70 11.62 10.57
C SER A 221 7.85 10.16 10.12
N LEU A 222 7.65 9.91 8.83
CA LEU A 222 7.81 8.60 8.20
C LEU A 222 9.23 8.05 8.34
N ARG A 223 10.24 8.85 7.98
CA ARG A 223 11.66 8.49 8.12
C ARG A 223 12.09 8.29 9.58
N GLY A 224 11.50 9.06 10.49
CA GLY A 224 11.73 8.95 11.92
C GLY A 224 10.97 7.80 12.61
N GLY A 225 10.16 7.02 11.87
CA GLY A 225 9.34 5.94 12.43
C GLY A 225 8.26 6.42 13.40
N LYS A 226 7.84 7.69 13.31
CA LYS A 226 6.84 8.31 14.19
C LYS A 226 5.42 8.23 13.62
N ASP A 227 5.26 7.71 12.42
CA ASP A 227 3.93 7.53 11.81
C ASP A 227 3.20 6.33 12.42
N HIS A 228 2.21 6.63 13.27
CA HIS A 228 1.45 5.61 13.98
C HIS A 228 0.73 4.62 13.04
N TYR A 229 0.24 5.06 11.87
CA TYR A 229 -0.47 4.19 10.95
C TYR A 229 0.48 3.26 10.20
N HIS A 230 1.66 3.76 9.83
CA HIS A 230 2.69 2.96 9.22
C HIS A 230 3.24 1.90 10.19
N GLU A 231 3.54 2.30 11.43
CA GLU A 231 4.11 1.38 12.43
C GLU A 231 3.10 0.37 12.97
N ALA A 232 1.82 0.73 13.15
CA ALA A 232 0.79 -0.20 13.63
C ALA A 232 0.54 -1.38 12.67
N ARG A 233 0.78 -1.20 11.36
CA ARG A 233 0.56 -2.24 10.34
C ARG A 233 1.66 -3.29 10.27
N LYS A 234 2.91 -2.93 10.58
CA LYS A 234 4.09 -3.80 10.40
C LYS A 234 4.05 -5.12 11.20
N PRO A 235 3.69 -5.14 12.50
CA PRO A 235 3.67 -6.37 13.28
C PRO A 235 2.59 -7.33 12.78
N LEU A 236 1.42 -6.79 12.42
CA LEU A 236 0.31 -7.57 11.90
C LEU A 236 0.66 -8.19 10.54
N LEU A 237 1.16 -7.39 9.60
CA LEU A 237 1.50 -7.85 8.24
C LEU A 237 2.65 -8.87 8.23
N SER A 238 3.62 -8.72 9.13
CA SER A 238 4.74 -9.67 9.21
C SER A 238 4.26 -11.04 9.73
N TRP A 239 3.32 -11.07 10.69
CA TRP A 239 2.82 -12.31 11.29
C TRP A 239 1.77 -13.05 10.42
N VAL A 240 0.87 -12.33 9.74
CA VAL A 240 -0.21 -12.95 8.95
C VAL A 240 0.35 -13.68 7.72
N PRO A 241 -0.05 -14.93 7.41
CA PRO A 241 0.39 -15.66 6.23
C PRO A 241 0.01 -14.97 4.92
N ALA A 242 0.84 -15.09 3.90
CA ALA A 242 0.67 -14.46 2.60
C ALA A 242 -0.70 -14.76 1.96
N PHE A 243 -1.21 -16.00 2.09
CA PHE A 243 -2.51 -16.37 1.53
C PHE A 243 -3.71 -15.70 2.22
N LEU A 244 -3.55 -15.23 3.47
CA LEU A 244 -4.57 -14.46 4.19
C LEU A 244 -4.37 -12.94 4.06
N LEU A 245 -3.18 -12.49 3.66
CA LEU A 245 -2.88 -11.06 3.52
C LEU A 245 -3.70 -10.42 2.42
N GLU A 246 -3.86 -11.08 1.27
CA GLU A 246 -4.62 -10.52 0.15
C GLU A 246 -6.08 -10.19 0.51
N PRO A 247 -6.91 -11.13 1.00
CA PRO A 247 -8.29 -10.81 1.35
C PRO A 247 -8.36 -9.74 2.43
N LEU A 248 -7.44 -9.76 3.40
CA LEU A 248 -7.34 -8.73 4.44
C LEU A 248 -7.04 -7.34 3.85
N VAL A 249 -6.12 -7.26 2.90
CA VAL A 249 -5.72 -6.02 2.21
C VAL A 249 -6.84 -5.48 1.32
N VAL A 250 -7.57 -6.37 0.64
CA VAL A 250 -8.76 -5.99 -0.13
C VAL A 250 -9.84 -5.43 0.80
N ILE A 251 -10.20 -6.14 1.86
CA ILE A 251 -11.22 -5.71 2.83
C ILE A 251 -10.84 -4.38 3.47
N THR A 252 -9.60 -4.25 3.94
CA THR A 252 -9.13 -3.01 4.56
C THR A 252 -9.07 -1.85 3.56
N GLY A 253 -8.75 -2.12 2.28
CA GLY A 253 -8.83 -1.13 1.19
C GLY A 253 -10.27 -0.66 0.93
N TRP A 254 -11.26 -1.56 1.01
CA TRP A 254 -12.69 -1.23 0.93
C TRP A 254 -13.16 -0.37 2.10
N LEU A 255 -12.79 -0.75 3.33
CA LEU A 255 -13.09 0.03 4.53
C LEU A 255 -12.45 1.43 4.48
N ALA A 256 -11.18 1.49 4.05
CA ALA A 256 -10.47 2.74 3.88
C ALA A 256 -11.12 3.63 2.79
N ALA A 257 -11.64 3.04 1.71
CA ALA A 257 -12.35 3.75 0.65
C ALA A 257 -13.72 4.28 1.10
N LEU A 258 -14.35 3.67 2.11
CA LEU A 258 -15.54 4.20 2.79
C LEU A 258 -15.22 5.29 3.83
N GLY A 259 -13.95 5.63 4.03
CA GLY A 259 -13.51 6.60 5.04
C GLY A 259 -13.43 6.02 6.46
N ILE A 260 -13.61 4.70 6.63
CA ILE A 260 -13.55 4.06 7.94
C ILE A 260 -12.10 4.03 8.43
N THR A 261 -11.89 4.55 9.64
CA THR A 261 -10.58 4.57 10.31
C THR A 261 -10.59 3.60 11.49
N ILE A 262 -9.67 2.63 11.48
CA ILE A 262 -9.49 1.64 12.55
C ILE A 262 -8.04 1.71 13.02
N ARG A 263 -7.81 2.50 14.07
CA ARG A 263 -6.47 2.80 14.58
C ARG A 263 -5.71 1.56 15.08
N SER A 264 -6.41 0.57 15.65
CA SER A 264 -5.81 -0.64 16.25
C SER A 264 -5.08 -1.53 15.23
N ILE A 265 -5.54 -1.55 13.99
CA ILE A 265 -4.92 -2.30 12.88
C ILE A 265 -4.31 -1.39 11.81
N GLY A 266 -4.21 -0.08 12.11
CA GLY A 266 -3.59 0.92 11.25
C GLY A 266 -4.33 1.20 9.93
N VAL A 267 -5.65 0.94 9.87
CA VAL A 267 -6.48 1.34 8.75
C VAL A 267 -6.85 2.82 8.93
N GLN A 268 -6.48 3.64 7.96
CA GLN A 268 -6.85 5.06 7.91
C GLN A 268 -7.89 5.24 6.81
N GLY A 269 -8.95 5.99 7.11
CA GLY A 269 -9.92 6.41 6.10
C GLY A 269 -9.24 7.31 5.07
N HIS A 270 -9.45 7.04 3.79
CA HIS A 270 -8.93 7.84 2.69
C HIS A 270 -7.40 8.09 2.79
N PRO A 271 -6.57 7.04 2.94
CA PRO A 271 -5.15 7.19 3.27
C PRO A 271 -4.36 7.76 2.09
N PHE A 272 -4.83 7.51 0.87
CA PHE A 272 -4.18 7.94 -0.36
C PHE A 272 -4.81 9.21 -0.97
N GLY A 273 -5.87 9.77 -0.39
CA GLY A 273 -6.65 10.81 -1.06
C GLY A 273 -7.32 10.28 -2.34
N THR A 274 -7.22 11.05 -3.43
CA THR A 274 -7.73 10.69 -4.78
C THR A 274 -6.62 10.64 -5.84
N ALA A 275 -5.39 11.04 -5.52
CA ALA A 275 -4.25 10.86 -6.40
C ALA A 275 -2.97 10.47 -5.66
N ILE A 276 -2.10 9.69 -6.30
CA ILE A 276 -0.76 9.34 -5.78
C ILE A 276 0.30 9.84 -6.76
N ILE A 277 1.30 10.54 -6.22
CA ILE A 277 2.47 11.01 -6.94
C ILE A 277 3.69 10.23 -6.47
N THR A 278 4.58 9.93 -7.40
CA THR A 278 5.91 9.42 -7.10
C THR A 278 6.95 10.11 -7.95
N SER A 279 8.21 10.14 -7.50
CA SER A 279 9.30 10.69 -8.28
C SER A 279 10.45 9.70 -8.34
N VAL A 280 10.83 9.33 -9.56
CA VAL A 280 12.03 8.52 -9.84
C VAL A 280 13.11 9.33 -10.54
N GLY A 281 12.83 10.57 -10.96
CA GLY A 281 13.83 11.47 -11.52
C GLY A 281 15.02 11.70 -10.58
N MET A 282 14.77 11.77 -9.27
CA MET A 282 15.84 11.85 -8.26
C MET A 282 16.69 10.57 -8.17
N LEU A 283 16.17 9.44 -8.65
CA LEU A 283 16.90 8.17 -8.75
C LEU A 283 17.64 8.02 -10.09
N GLY A 284 17.57 9.04 -10.95
CA GLY A 284 18.24 9.04 -12.26
C GLY A 284 17.45 8.37 -13.39
N LEU A 285 16.20 7.96 -13.16
CA LEU A 285 15.35 7.40 -14.21
C LEU A 285 14.65 8.50 -15.01
N ASP A 286 14.72 8.38 -16.33
CA ASP A 286 14.10 9.31 -17.26
C ASP A 286 12.58 9.29 -17.14
N MET A 287 11.97 8.11 -17.23
CA MET A 287 10.54 7.90 -17.02
C MET A 287 10.23 6.44 -16.66
N CYS A 288 9.13 6.20 -15.94
CA CYS A 288 8.51 4.89 -15.81
C CYS A 288 6.99 5.02 -15.62
N PHE A 289 6.24 3.98 -15.98
CA PHE A 289 4.82 3.91 -15.63
C PHE A 289 4.65 3.23 -14.28
N VAL A 290 3.74 3.76 -13.47
CA VAL A 290 3.50 3.24 -12.12
C VAL A 290 2.18 2.48 -12.13
N PRO A 291 2.17 1.20 -11.78
CA PRO A 291 0.93 0.44 -11.73
C PRO A 291 0.08 0.88 -10.53
N HIS A 292 -1.23 0.76 -10.68
CA HIS A 292 -2.14 0.86 -9.55
C HIS A 292 -1.82 -0.24 -8.51
N PRO A 293 -1.65 0.10 -7.22
CA PRO A 293 -1.62 -0.90 -6.18
C PRO A 293 -3.05 -1.41 -5.93
N PRO A 294 -3.26 -2.73 -5.83
CA PRO A 294 -4.60 -3.33 -5.71
C PRO A 294 -5.40 -2.86 -4.47
N PHE A 295 -4.71 -2.25 -3.50
CA PHE A 295 -5.28 -1.73 -2.25
C PHE A 295 -5.45 -0.22 -2.22
N ALA A 296 -4.86 0.52 -3.16
CA ALA A 296 -4.89 1.98 -3.11
C ALA A 296 -6.25 2.54 -3.50
N ARG A 297 -6.89 1.92 -4.50
CA ARG A 297 -8.21 2.32 -5.03
C ARG A 297 -8.29 3.82 -5.34
N VAL A 298 -7.18 4.38 -5.82
CA VAL A 298 -7.11 5.76 -6.29
C VAL A 298 -7.30 5.78 -7.81
N PRO A 299 -7.98 6.79 -8.36
CA PRO A 299 -8.21 6.90 -9.80
C PRO A 299 -6.98 7.36 -10.59
N LEU A 300 -6.07 8.11 -9.97
CA LEU A 300 -4.95 8.76 -10.65
C LEU A 300 -3.62 8.48 -9.95
N LEU A 301 -2.64 7.98 -10.71
CA LEU A 301 -1.24 7.99 -10.33
C LEU A 301 -0.43 8.83 -11.31
N ALA A 302 0.49 9.63 -10.78
CA ALA A 302 1.43 10.39 -11.57
C ALA A 302 2.87 10.09 -11.15
N MET A 303 3.76 9.99 -12.12
CA MET A 303 5.20 9.79 -11.91
C MET A 303 5.96 10.95 -12.51
N VAL A 304 6.86 11.53 -11.71
CA VAL A 304 7.76 12.60 -12.14
C VAL A 304 9.12 12.00 -12.46
N GLY A 305 9.49 12.08 -13.74
CA GLY A 305 10.78 11.62 -14.25
C GLY A 305 11.89 12.64 -14.08
N LYS A 306 13.03 12.40 -14.73
CA LYS A 306 14.22 13.25 -14.62
C LYS A 306 14.08 14.51 -15.49
N LEU A 307 14.48 15.65 -14.95
CA LEU A 307 14.62 16.90 -15.73
C LEU A 307 15.70 16.71 -16.81
N GLN A 308 15.37 17.01 -18.06
CA GLN A 308 16.28 16.84 -19.20
C GLN A 308 16.25 18.06 -20.10
N ASP A 309 17.41 18.50 -20.57
CA ASP A 309 17.49 19.51 -21.62
C ASP A 309 17.26 18.84 -22.98
N LYS A 310 16.34 19.41 -23.78
CA LYS A 310 15.97 18.91 -25.11
C LYS A 310 16.04 20.02 -26.16
N PRO A 311 16.45 19.70 -27.41
CA PRO A 311 16.35 20.64 -28.51
C PRO A 311 14.89 20.90 -28.87
N CYS A 312 14.52 22.16 -29.04
CA CYS A 312 13.19 22.62 -29.41
C CYS A 312 13.27 23.74 -30.44
N ILE A 313 12.22 23.90 -31.23
CA ILE A 313 12.11 25.04 -32.14
C ILE A 313 11.59 26.25 -31.37
N ASP A 314 12.35 27.34 -31.41
CA ASP A 314 11.90 28.62 -30.89
C ASP A 314 10.83 29.20 -31.81
N LYS A 315 9.62 29.43 -31.29
CA LYS A 315 8.50 29.92 -32.09
C LYS A 315 8.69 31.34 -32.62
N ALA A 316 9.55 32.16 -31.99
CA ALA A 316 9.80 33.53 -32.40
C ALA A 316 10.92 33.63 -33.44
N THR A 317 11.99 32.85 -33.27
CA THR A 317 13.18 32.94 -34.16
C THR A 317 13.24 31.84 -35.22
N GLY A 318 12.49 30.74 -35.05
CA GLY A 318 12.57 29.54 -35.90
C GLY A 318 13.85 28.70 -35.68
N GLY A 319 14.75 29.14 -34.80
CA GLY A 319 16.00 28.44 -34.50
C GLY A 319 15.82 27.28 -33.52
N VAL A 320 16.83 26.40 -33.46
CA VAL A 320 16.88 25.33 -32.44
C VAL A 320 17.45 25.89 -31.14
N VAL A 321 16.71 25.79 -30.06
CA VAL A 321 17.09 26.19 -28.70
C VAL A 321 17.02 25.01 -27.75
N SER A 322 17.89 24.96 -26.76
CA SER A 322 17.81 23.97 -25.68
C SER A 322 16.82 24.44 -24.62
N ARG A 323 15.87 23.58 -24.22
CA ARG A 323 14.92 23.86 -23.13
C ARG A 323 14.80 22.68 -22.18
N PRO A 324 14.60 22.93 -20.87
CA PRO A 324 14.42 21.88 -19.88
C PRO A 324 13.00 21.31 -19.94
N PHE A 325 12.86 19.99 -20.07
CA PHE A 325 11.60 19.26 -20.03
C PHE A 325 11.54 18.31 -18.84
N ILE A 326 10.34 18.20 -18.28
CA ILE A 326 10.01 17.22 -17.25
C ILE A 326 9.05 16.20 -17.86
N PRO A 327 9.47 14.93 -18.04
CA PRO A 327 8.56 13.86 -18.39
C PRO A 327 7.68 13.51 -17.19
N VAL A 328 6.37 13.50 -17.42
CA VAL A 328 5.36 13.07 -16.44
C VAL A 328 4.53 11.97 -17.08
N THR A 329 4.45 10.82 -16.42
CA THR A 329 3.54 9.74 -16.83
C THR A 329 2.36 9.68 -15.88
N PHE A 330 1.23 9.26 -16.43
CA PHE A 330 -0.02 9.06 -15.72
C PHE A 330 -0.47 7.61 -15.89
N THR A 331 -0.99 7.04 -14.82
CA THR A 331 -1.79 5.83 -14.87
C THR A 331 -3.15 6.18 -14.31
N VAL A 332 -4.19 6.05 -15.12
CA VAL A 332 -5.57 6.42 -14.78
C VAL A 332 -6.46 5.20 -14.93
N ASP A 333 -7.44 5.03 -14.05
CA ASP A 333 -8.40 3.94 -14.18
C ASP A 333 -9.55 4.34 -15.12
N HIS A 334 -9.74 3.57 -16.20
CA HIS A 334 -10.70 3.79 -17.28
C HIS A 334 -12.16 3.78 -16.79
N ARG A 335 -12.42 3.26 -15.58
CA ARG A 335 -13.76 3.32 -14.96
C ARG A 335 -14.11 4.71 -14.43
N PHE A 336 -13.11 5.57 -14.22
CA PHE A 336 -13.30 6.96 -13.79
C PHE A 336 -13.25 7.94 -14.96
N LEU A 337 -12.40 7.65 -15.94
CA LEU A 337 -12.04 8.61 -16.97
C LEU A 337 -11.83 7.91 -18.32
N ASP A 338 -12.25 8.56 -19.40
CA ASP A 338 -11.96 8.15 -20.77
C ASP A 338 -10.81 8.95 -21.41
N GLY A 339 -10.42 8.59 -22.64
CA GLY A 339 -9.32 9.26 -23.34
C GLY A 339 -9.54 10.76 -23.59
N GLN A 340 -10.79 11.21 -23.81
CA GLN A 340 -11.09 12.61 -24.06
C GLN A 340 -10.89 13.44 -22.79
N GLN A 341 -11.47 12.99 -21.68
CA GLN A 341 -11.28 13.60 -20.37
C GLN A 341 -9.80 13.58 -19.97
N GLY A 342 -9.08 12.51 -20.29
CA GLY A 342 -7.64 12.39 -20.05
C GLY A 342 -6.82 13.43 -20.80
N ALA A 343 -7.16 13.70 -22.06
CA ALA A 343 -6.50 14.74 -22.85
C ALA A 343 -6.72 16.14 -22.26
N VAL A 344 -7.95 16.45 -21.85
CA VAL A 344 -8.27 17.74 -21.19
C VAL A 344 -7.52 17.88 -19.87
N MET A 345 -7.46 16.80 -19.08
CA MET A 345 -6.73 16.76 -17.81
C MET A 345 -5.23 17.00 -18.01
N ALA A 346 -4.63 16.33 -18.99
CA ALA A 346 -3.22 16.48 -19.33
C ALA A 346 -2.89 17.91 -19.82
N GLU A 347 -3.76 18.49 -20.65
CA GLU A 347 -3.59 19.86 -21.14
C GLU A 347 -3.65 20.89 -20.00
N HIS A 348 -4.66 20.80 -19.12
CA HIS A 348 -4.73 21.67 -17.94
C HIS A 348 -3.50 21.50 -17.03
N PHE A 349 -3.06 20.26 -16.81
CA PHE A 349 -1.86 19.97 -16.03
C PHE A 349 -0.62 20.64 -16.63
N LYS A 350 -0.43 20.56 -17.95
CA LYS A 350 0.66 21.25 -18.66
C LYS A 350 0.57 22.75 -18.48
N GLN A 351 -0.57 23.36 -18.78
CA GLN A 351 -0.78 24.81 -18.67
C GLN A 351 -0.43 25.34 -17.28
N ILE A 352 -0.86 24.62 -16.23
CA ILE A 352 -0.58 24.99 -14.84
C ILE A 352 0.93 25.00 -14.52
N LEU A 353 1.70 24.04 -15.07
CA LEU A 353 3.13 23.95 -14.81
C LEU A 353 3.99 24.81 -15.75
N GLU A 354 3.55 25.01 -17.00
CA GLU A 354 4.22 25.85 -17.99
C GLU A 354 3.99 27.35 -17.71
N ASP A 355 2.87 27.71 -17.05
CA ASP A 355 2.59 29.07 -16.58
C ASP A 355 2.28 29.13 -15.06
N PRO A 356 3.27 28.84 -14.21
CA PRO A 356 3.04 28.72 -12.77
C PRO A 356 2.72 30.06 -12.10
N GLN A 357 3.10 31.19 -12.69
CA GLN A 357 2.82 32.52 -12.12
C GLN A 357 1.31 32.81 -12.11
N THR A 358 0.59 32.38 -13.15
CA THR A 358 -0.86 32.57 -13.25
C THR A 358 -1.64 31.58 -12.37
N HIS A 359 -1.10 30.37 -12.20
CA HIS A 359 -1.85 29.25 -11.61
C HIS A 359 -1.42 28.85 -10.19
N MET A 360 -0.19 29.17 -9.76
CA MET A 360 0.38 28.71 -8.49
C MET A 360 0.95 29.81 -7.58
N ALA A 361 1.03 31.05 -8.05
CA ALA A 361 1.64 32.16 -7.32
C ALA A 361 0.94 32.52 -6.02
#